data_AF-A0AA41U2N7-F1
#
_entry.id   AF-A0AA41U2N7-F1
#
_cell.length_a   1.000
_cell.length_b   1.000
_cell.length_c   1.000
_cell.angle_alpha   90.00
_cell.angle_beta   90.00
_cell.angle_gamma   90.00
#
_symmetry.space_group_name_H-M   'P 1'
#
loop_
_entity.id
_entity.type
_entity.pdbx_description
1 polymer ?
#
loop_
_entity_poly.entity_id
_entity_poly.type
_entity_poly.pdbx_seq_one_letter_code
_entity_poly.pdbx_strand_id
1 'polypeptide(L)'
;MSEGIGTATAGRYRHPLAALRAKAGYTHGEYAHLIAQTHAELGFGQMAARREKVSRWETGRAVPELTAQLAMAHIHAVPQEEVISRKWPDWLHLAIGDARQLELPWTNAAVPEAILDAVVGRKLIQQEYLLATGTAAKSLAEAWTDAMSEALAKSSADPTRQSSGLLRGPGADVGEAGSVLEACTRLRALQTFTTRFTADWLVHASEMELRTLANHFLAAPEALRTSQDLLIIAAEGLAVCGFIARLQGEHINSQRYYLAALRCATAAADAETAAAIVTLHVGQYLDLQLHEEAAELITAVGNLLNGHQVSVNDPALVTLMHAQTARIHAMRGDDLGRRRALVAGRQVLDTGVASGTLPILPIRSHAWLRLMDGVSLLDLGQPDRAIKHFAPVLSTPAEPLPLPPAARAMYMLRAAETQVALGNGGEAADTAAKAATLLGGVKAAAAERVRLALHAYTHLPSVNRFLESMEP
;
A
#
# COMPACT_ATOMS: atom_id res chain seq x y z
N MET A 1 7.88 -34.58 33.05
CA MET A 1 7.80 -33.20 33.55
C MET A 1 8.12 -32.29 32.38
N SER A 2 7.08 -31.73 31.78
CA SER A 2 7.13 -30.97 30.52
C SER A 2 6.61 -29.58 30.83
N GLU A 3 7.52 -28.62 30.99
CA GLU A 3 7.16 -27.21 31.09
C GLU A 3 7.17 -26.61 29.69
N GLY A 4 5.98 -26.23 29.24
CA GLY A 4 5.77 -25.52 27.98
C GLY A 4 6.33 -24.11 28.08
N ILE A 5 7.40 -23.86 27.32
CA ILE A 5 7.90 -22.52 27.06
C ILE A 5 6.86 -21.83 26.17
N GLY A 6 6.10 -20.92 26.78
CA GLY A 6 5.21 -20.01 26.09
C GLY A 6 6.01 -19.14 25.14
N THR A 7 5.76 -19.30 23.84
CA THR A 7 6.25 -18.42 22.80
C THR A 7 5.59 -17.04 22.96
N ALA A 8 6.37 -16.07 23.45
CA ALA A 8 6.02 -14.67 23.36
C ALA A 8 6.07 -14.25 21.88
N THR A 9 4.96 -14.42 21.17
CA THR A 9 4.79 -13.93 19.81
C THR A 9 4.69 -12.41 19.84
N ALA A 10 5.72 -11.72 19.35
CA ALA A 10 5.59 -10.36 18.82
C ALA A 10 4.70 -10.44 17.56
N GLY A 11 3.39 -10.47 17.78
CA GLY A 11 2.37 -10.67 16.74
C GLY A 11 1.88 -9.35 16.15
N ARG A 12 2.08 -9.21 14.84
CA ARG A 12 1.55 -8.14 13.98
C ARG A 12 0.04 -7.97 14.14
N TYR A 13 -0.43 -6.73 14.24
CA TYR A 13 -1.85 -6.43 14.39
C TYR A 13 -2.56 -6.54 13.03
N ARG A 14 -3.28 -7.66 12.81
CA ARG A 14 -4.10 -7.90 11.60
C ARG A 14 -5.47 -7.23 11.62
N HIS A 15 -5.89 -6.73 12.77
CA HIS A 15 -7.23 -6.18 12.97
C HIS A 15 -7.15 -4.86 13.75
N PRO A 16 -7.96 -3.84 13.39
CA PRO A 16 -7.88 -2.52 14.03
C PRO A 16 -8.09 -2.58 15.56
N LEU A 17 -8.94 -3.50 16.05
CA LEU A 17 -9.10 -3.74 17.50
C LEU A 17 -7.79 -4.10 18.20
N ALA A 18 -6.94 -4.92 17.56
CA ALA A 18 -5.68 -5.36 18.14
C ALA A 18 -4.69 -4.19 18.25
N ALA A 19 -4.66 -3.35 17.23
CA ALA A 19 -3.88 -2.11 17.23
C ALA A 19 -4.40 -1.10 18.25
N LEU A 20 -5.73 -0.95 18.35
CA LEU A 20 -6.38 -0.07 19.31
C LEU A 20 -6.12 -0.49 20.75
N ARG A 21 -6.25 -1.78 21.05
CA ARG A 21 -5.91 -2.36 22.36
C ARG A 21 -4.45 -2.15 22.70
N ALA A 22 -3.55 -2.43 21.76
CA ALA A 22 -2.12 -2.26 21.97
C ALA A 22 -1.72 -0.79 22.17
N LYS A 23 -2.32 0.13 21.41
CA LYS A 23 -2.14 1.58 21.58
C LYS A 23 -2.56 2.03 22.98
N ALA A 24 -3.61 1.43 23.54
CA ALA A 24 -4.08 1.69 24.89
C ALA A 24 -3.30 0.92 25.98
N GLY A 25 -2.29 0.11 25.61
CA GLY A 25 -1.41 -0.59 26.55
C GLY A 25 -2.01 -1.82 27.24
N TYR A 26 -3.14 -2.35 26.75
CA TYR A 26 -3.83 -3.47 27.40
C TYR A 26 -3.45 -4.84 26.82
N THR A 27 -3.35 -5.85 27.68
CA THR A 27 -3.40 -7.27 27.29
C THR A 27 -4.84 -7.69 26.93
N HIS A 28 -5.02 -8.86 26.29
CA HIS A 28 -6.38 -9.38 25.99
C HIS A 28 -7.24 -9.54 27.24
N GLY A 29 -6.66 -9.96 28.37
CA GLY A 29 -7.37 -10.20 29.63
C GLY A 29 -7.82 -8.90 30.29
N GLU A 30 -6.92 -7.93 30.37
CA GLU A 30 -7.22 -6.58 30.92
C GLU A 30 -8.29 -5.90 30.07
N TYR A 31 -8.15 -5.96 28.74
CA TYR A 31 -9.12 -5.35 27.85
C TYR A 31 -10.50 -6.03 27.94
N ALA A 32 -10.55 -7.36 28.08
CA ALA A 32 -11.81 -8.07 28.29
C ALA A 32 -12.52 -7.65 29.59
N HIS A 33 -11.75 -7.42 30.66
CA HIS A 33 -12.29 -6.92 31.93
C HIS A 33 -12.79 -5.49 31.79
N LEU A 34 -12.02 -4.61 31.15
CA LEU A 34 -12.40 -3.23 30.92
C LEU A 34 -13.70 -3.12 30.13
N ILE A 35 -13.87 -3.92 29.06
CA ILE A 35 -15.12 -3.94 28.29
C ILE A 35 -16.26 -4.50 29.14
N ALA A 36 -16.06 -5.56 29.93
CA ALA A 36 -17.11 -6.12 30.78
C ALA A 36 -17.58 -5.13 31.86
N GLN A 37 -16.65 -4.43 32.48
CA GLN A 37 -16.94 -3.37 33.44
C GLN A 37 -17.73 -2.23 32.77
N THR A 38 -17.22 -1.71 31.64
CA THR A 38 -17.88 -0.62 30.91
C THR A 38 -19.28 -1.05 30.42
N HIS A 39 -19.43 -2.30 29.98
CA HIS A 39 -20.72 -2.86 29.55
C HIS A 39 -21.75 -2.87 30.70
N ALA A 40 -21.31 -3.18 31.93
CA ALA A 40 -22.15 -3.11 33.11
C ALA A 40 -22.47 -1.65 33.51
N GLU A 41 -21.48 -0.76 33.45
CA GLU A 41 -21.63 0.68 33.76
C GLU A 41 -22.61 1.38 32.81
N LEU A 42 -22.61 1.01 31.53
CA LEU A 42 -23.56 1.50 30.52
C LEU A 42 -24.95 0.87 30.63
N GLY A 43 -25.18 -0.03 31.59
CA GLY A 43 -26.49 -0.64 31.83
C GLY A 43 -26.87 -1.77 30.86
N PHE A 44 -25.93 -2.29 30.07
CA PHE A 44 -26.18 -3.40 29.15
C PHE A 44 -26.18 -4.78 29.84
N GLY A 45 -25.91 -4.82 31.15
CA GLY A 45 -25.89 -6.02 31.96
C GLY A 45 -24.51 -6.65 32.09
N GLN A 46 -24.46 -7.83 32.70
CA GLN A 46 -23.20 -8.53 32.97
C GLN A 46 -22.65 -9.23 31.73
N MET A 47 -21.39 -8.96 31.40
CA MET A 47 -20.68 -9.63 30.31
C MET A 47 -19.50 -10.45 30.86
N ALA A 48 -19.31 -11.67 30.36
CA ALA A 48 -18.16 -12.48 30.75
C ALA A 48 -16.84 -11.88 30.21
N ALA A 49 -15.93 -11.51 31.12
CA ALA A 49 -14.59 -11.02 30.83
C ALA A 49 -13.62 -12.16 30.49
N ARG A 50 -13.67 -12.67 29.26
CA ARG A 50 -12.79 -13.76 28.80
C ARG A 50 -11.83 -13.27 27.71
N ARG A 51 -10.53 -13.44 27.91
CA ARG A 51 -9.48 -13.07 26.95
C ARG A 51 -9.71 -13.70 25.56
N GLU A 52 -10.31 -14.90 25.54
CA GLU A 52 -10.61 -15.65 24.32
C GLU A 52 -11.64 -14.93 23.44
N LYS A 53 -12.56 -14.13 24.03
CA LYS A 53 -13.51 -13.32 23.24
C LYS A 53 -12.77 -12.26 22.44
N VAL A 54 -11.89 -11.50 23.10
CA VAL A 54 -11.09 -10.44 22.46
C VAL A 54 -10.20 -11.04 21.37
N SER A 55 -9.53 -12.15 21.64
CA SER A 55 -8.71 -12.85 20.64
C SER A 55 -9.52 -13.29 19.41
N ARG A 56 -10.77 -13.77 19.59
CA ARG A 56 -11.65 -14.13 18.46
C ARG A 56 -12.11 -12.91 17.66
N TRP A 57 -12.37 -11.78 18.31
CA TRP A 57 -12.70 -10.52 17.64
C TRP A 57 -11.51 -9.99 16.82
N GLU A 58 -10.31 -9.99 17.40
CA GLU A 58 -9.07 -9.56 16.72
C GLU A 58 -8.66 -10.47 15.56
N THR A 59 -9.11 -11.72 15.53
CA THR A 59 -8.84 -12.64 14.42
C THR A 59 -9.94 -12.62 13.35
N GLY A 60 -10.97 -11.79 13.52
CA GLY A 60 -12.15 -11.75 12.64
C GLY A 60 -13.03 -13.00 12.70
N ARG A 61 -12.74 -13.94 13.61
CA ARG A 61 -13.49 -15.21 13.76
C ARG A 61 -14.86 -15.01 14.40
N ALA A 62 -15.05 -13.89 15.09
CA ALA A 62 -16.32 -13.51 15.69
C ALA A 62 -16.50 -12.00 15.60
N VAL A 63 -17.75 -11.57 15.41
CA VAL A 63 -18.15 -10.18 15.51
C VAL A 63 -18.69 -9.95 16.93
N PRO A 64 -18.21 -8.94 17.69
CA PRO A 64 -18.81 -8.58 18.96
C PRO A 64 -20.27 -8.14 18.78
N GLU A 65 -21.14 -8.49 19.73
CA GLU A 65 -22.51 -7.97 19.77
C GLU A 65 -22.52 -6.44 19.88
N LEU A 66 -23.59 -5.79 19.42
CA LEU A 66 -23.66 -4.33 19.36
C LEU A 66 -23.39 -3.66 20.72
N THR A 67 -23.92 -4.20 21.81
CA THR A 67 -23.69 -3.65 23.16
C THR A 67 -22.23 -3.74 23.59
N ALA A 68 -21.53 -4.82 23.21
CA ALA A 68 -20.09 -4.96 23.42
C ALA A 68 -19.30 -3.96 22.55
N GLN A 69 -19.75 -3.69 21.33
CA GLN A 69 -19.16 -2.65 20.48
C GLN A 69 -19.36 -1.26 21.08
N LEU A 70 -20.55 -0.94 21.60
CA LEU A 70 -20.83 0.34 22.27
C LEU A 70 -19.99 0.52 23.54
N ALA A 71 -19.76 -0.55 24.32
CA ALA A 71 -18.84 -0.51 25.44
C ALA A 71 -17.39 -0.23 25.00
N MET A 72 -16.93 -0.86 23.93
CA MET A 72 -15.61 -0.54 23.34
C MET A 72 -15.55 0.91 22.84
N ALA A 73 -16.60 1.39 22.18
CA ALA A 73 -16.66 2.74 21.66
C ALA A 73 -16.59 3.78 22.78
N HIS A 74 -17.28 3.53 23.90
CA HIS A 74 -17.18 4.37 25.09
C HIS A 74 -15.76 4.42 25.65
N ILE A 75 -15.07 3.28 25.75
CA ILE A 75 -13.66 3.20 26.21
C ILE A 75 -12.75 4.09 25.35
N HIS A 76 -13.01 4.14 24.04
CA HIS A 76 -12.16 4.86 23.09
C HIS A 76 -12.76 6.19 22.61
N ALA A 77 -13.75 6.71 23.34
CA ALA A 77 -14.41 7.99 23.05
C ALA A 77 -14.95 8.12 21.61
N VAL A 78 -15.47 7.03 21.04
CA VAL A 78 -16.19 7.05 19.76
C VAL A 78 -17.69 7.25 20.01
N PRO A 79 -18.34 8.23 19.36
CA PRO A 79 -19.79 8.44 19.49
C PRO A 79 -20.61 7.21 19.10
N GLN A 80 -21.71 6.96 19.80
CA GLN A 80 -22.57 5.80 19.56
C GLN A 80 -23.17 5.81 18.15
N GLU A 81 -23.46 6.98 17.58
CA GLU A 81 -24.01 7.10 16.22
C GLU A 81 -23.05 6.52 15.18
N GLU A 82 -21.74 6.70 15.37
CA GLU A 82 -20.70 6.19 14.47
C GLU A 82 -20.57 4.66 14.53
N VAL A 83 -20.80 4.05 15.69
CA VAL A 83 -20.79 2.58 15.84
C VAL A 83 -21.96 1.95 15.09
N ILE A 84 -23.10 2.64 15.07
CA ILE A 84 -24.31 2.17 14.40
C ILE A 84 -24.19 2.37 12.88
N SER A 85 -23.62 3.50 12.45
CA SER A 85 -23.46 3.81 11.02
C SER A 85 -22.32 3.01 10.37
N ARG A 86 -21.16 2.91 11.02
CA ARG A 86 -19.98 2.19 10.54
C ARG A 86 -19.94 0.83 11.22
N LYS A 87 -20.42 -0.21 10.53
CA LYS A 87 -20.47 -1.59 11.06
C LYS A 87 -19.08 -2.07 11.50
N TRP A 88 -19.03 -3.07 12.37
CA TRP A 88 -17.76 -3.73 12.71
C TRP A 88 -17.02 -4.24 11.46
N PRO A 89 -15.69 -4.03 11.35
CA PRO A 89 -14.78 -3.36 12.29
C PRO A 89 -14.56 -1.85 12.00
N ASP A 90 -15.29 -1.26 11.05
CA ASP A 90 -14.96 0.01 10.40
C ASP A 90 -14.96 1.21 11.37
N TRP A 91 -15.84 1.26 12.38
CA TRP A 91 -15.83 2.35 13.36
C TRP A 91 -14.55 2.40 14.21
N LEU A 92 -13.81 1.29 14.34
CA LEU A 92 -12.57 1.26 15.13
C LEU A 92 -11.49 2.19 14.56
N HIS A 93 -11.55 2.51 13.26
CA HIS A 93 -10.59 3.43 12.64
C HIS A 93 -10.72 4.87 13.19
N LEU A 94 -11.91 5.26 13.67
CA LEU A 94 -12.13 6.53 14.36
C LEU A 94 -11.38 6.56 15.70
N ALA A 95 -11.51 5.49 16.48
CA ALA A 95 -10.85 5.34 17.78
C ALA A 95 -9.31 5.40 17.70
N ILE A 96 -8.74 4.89 16.60
CA ILE A 96 -7.29 4.90 16.39
C ILE A 96 -6.80 6.31 16.02
N GLY A 97 -7.69 7.19 15.56
CA GLY A 97 -7.35 8.52 15.04
C GLY A 97 -6.78 8.45 13.62
N ASP A 98 -7.00 7.34 12.91
CA ASP A 98 -6.42 7.11 11.59
C ASP A 98 -7.41 7.39 10.44
N ALA A 99 -8.67 7.73 10.74
CA ALA A 99 -9.72 7.98 9.75
C ALA A 99 -9.61 9.33 9.00
N ARG A 100 -8.81 10.29 9.49
CA ARG A 100 -8.73 11.65 8.91
C ARG A 100 -8.47 11.66 7.41
N GLN A 101 -7.55 10.81 6.92
CA GLN A 101 -7.26 10.69 5.48
C GLN A 101 -8.43 10.21 4.63
N LEU A 102 -9.40 9.51 5.23
CA LEU A 102 -10.62 9.09 4.52
C LEU A 102 -11.68 10.19 4.52
N GLU A 103 -11.64 11.09 5.51
CA GLU A 103 -12.65 12.14 5.71
C GLU A 103 -12.29 13.46 5.03
N LEU A 104 -11.02 13.68 4.66
CA LEU A 104 -10.61 14.87 3.92
C LEU A 104 -11.39 15.01 2.61
N PRO A 105 -11.96 16.20 2.31
CA PRO A 105 -12.77 16.39 1.12
C PRO A 105 -11.91 16.30 -0.16
N TRP A 106 -12.50 15.85 -1.26
CA TRP A 106 -11.86 15.76 -2.57
C TRP A 106 -11.79 17.13 -3.26
N THR A 107 -11.09 18.08 -2.65
CA THR A 107 -10.95 19.45 -3.16
C THR A 107 -9.48 19.88 -3.19
N ASN A 108 -9.14 20.82 -4.08
CA ASN A 108 -7.78 21.37 -4.16
C ASN A 108 -7.31 21.94 -2.81
N ALA A 109 -8.21 22.58 -2.05
CA ALA A 109 -7.89 23.18 -0.75
C ALA A 109 -7.46 22.15 0.31
N ALA A 110 -7.86 20.89 0.17
CA ALA A 110 -7.49 19.82 1.09
C ALA A 110 -6.15 19.15 0.75
N VAL A 111 -5.57 19.42 -0.43
CA VAL A 111 -4.30 18.81 -0.87
C VAL A 111 -3.16 19.06 0.12
N PRO A 112 -2.89 20.29 0.59
CA PRO A 112 -1.75 20.53 1.48
C PRO A 112 -1.89 19.78 2.80
N GLU A 113 -3.10 19.75 3.35
CA GLU A 113 -3.41 19.01 4.57
C GLU A 113 -3.24 17.49 4.36
N ALA A 114 -3.70 16.96 3.22
CA ALA A 114 -3.53 15.55 2.88
C ALA A 114 -2.05 15.15 2.80
N ILE A 115 -1.20 15.98 2.19
CA ILE A 115 0.25 15.76 2.12
C ILE A 115 0.86 15.80 3.52
N LEU A 116 0.58 16.86 4.29
CA LEU A 116 1.14 17.04 5.63
C LEU A 116 0.74 15.89 6.57
N ASP A 117 -0.51 15.47 6.56
CA ASP A 117 -0.99 14.39 7.41
C ASP A 117 -0.38 13.03 7.01
N ALA A 118 -0.12 12.80 5.71
CA ALA A 118 0.60 11.60 5.25
C ALA A 118 2.06 11.57 5.72
N VAL A 119 2.79 12.70 5.67
CA VAL A 119 4.22 12.76 6.06
C VAL A 119 4.46 12.94 7.57
N VAL A 120 3.53 13.56 8.31
CA VAL A 120 3.63 13.72 9.78
C VAL A 120 3.13 12.47 10.50
N GLY A 121 2.16 11.76 9.92
CA GLY A 121 1.50 10.60 10.53
C GLY A 121 2.30 9.29 10.46
N ARG A 122 3.52 9.29 9.92
CA ARG A 122 4.30 8.06 9.72
C ARG A 122 4.68 7.42 11.06
N LYS A 123 4.10 6.26 11.35
CA LYS A 123 4.49 5.41 12.49
C LYS A 123 5.31 4.24 11.98
N LEU A 124 6.52 4.04 12.50
CA LEU A 124 7.41 2.92 12.14
C LEU A 124 6.97 1.60 12.80
N ILE A 125 5.70 1.23 12.61
CA ILE A 125 5.10 0.02 13.18
C ILE A 125 4.54 -0.80 12.01
N GLN A 126 4.89 -2.07 11.94
CA GLN A 126 4.27 -2.99 10.98
C GLN A 126 2.84 -3.29 11.43
N GLN A 127 1.86 -2.93 10.61
CA GLN A 127 0.46 -3.29 10.83
C GLN A 127 -0.07 -4.04 9.62
N GLU A 128 -0.78 -5.15 9.84
CA GLU A 128 -1.34 -5.98 8.77
C GLU A 128 -2.82 -5.64 8.50
N TYR A 129 -3.22 -4.37 8.64
CA TYR A 129 -4.57 -3.88 8.32
C TYR A 129 -4.53 -2.57 7.51
N LEU A 130 -5.66 -2.22 6.90
CA LEU A 130 -5.87 -0.97 6.14
C LEU A 130 -6.90 -0.08 6.82
N LEU A 131 -6.85 1.22 6.53
CA LEU A 131 -7.84 2.23 6.92
C LEU A 131 -9.16 2.04 6.19
N ALA A 132 -9.09 1.76 4.89
CA ALA A 132 -10.26 1.47 4.07
C ALA A 132 -10.28 -0.03 3.74
N THR A 133 -11.27 -0.74 4.27
CA THR A 133 -11.61 -2.14 3.94
C THR A 133 -13.12 -2.27 3.78
N GLY A 134 -13.60 -3.34 3.15
CA GLY A 134 -15.04 -3.57 2.96
C GLY A 134 -15.77 -2.34 2.41
N THR A 135 -16.77 -1.85 3.14
CA THR A 135 -17.60 -0.73 2.71
C THR A 135 -16.82 0.57 2.55
N ALA A 136 -15.81 0.82 3.40
CA ALA A 136 -14.98 2.01 3.30
C ALA A 136 -14.12 2.02 2.03
N ALA A 137 -13.63 0.86 1.57
CA ALA A 137 -12.88 0.76 0.32
C ALA A 137 -13.77 1.05 -0.90
N LYS A 138 -15.01 0.54 -0.89
CA LYS A 138 -16.00 0.84 -1.92
C LYS A 138 -16.37 2.32 -1.97
N SER A 139 -16.72 2.90 -0.82
CA SER A 139 -17.06 4.33 -0.75
C SER A 139 -15.89 5.23 -1.13
N LEU A 140 -14.65 4.82 -0.81
CA LEU A 140 -13.45 5.50 -1.28
C LEU A 140 -13.35 5.48 -2.82
N ALA A 141 -13.59 4.33 -3.45
CA ALA A 141 -13.53 4.19 -4.90
C ALA A 141 -14.61 5.03 -5.61
N GLU A 142 -15.84 5.03 -5.08
CA GLU A 142 -16.96 5.83 -5.56
C GLU A 142 -16.63 7.33 -5.43
N ALA A 143 -16.27 7.79 -4.22
CA ALA A 143 -15.96 9.19 -3.97
C ALA A 143 -14.78 9.71 -4.81
N TRP A 144 -13.74 8.89 -5.01
CA TRP A 144 -12.63 9.24 -5.90
C TRP A 144 -13.08 9.35 -7.36
N THR A 145 -13.87 8.38 -7.85
CA THR A 145 -14.33 8.35 -9.25
C THR A 145 -15.21 9.58 -9.55
N ASP A 146 -16.12 9.93 -8.64
CA ASP A 146 -16.96 11.12 -8.76
C ASP A 146 -16.12 12.39 -8.80
N ALA A 147 -15.18 12.53 -7.87
CA ALA A 147 -14.30 13.70 -7.80
C ALA A 147 -13.40 13.84 -9.04
N MET A 148 -12.88 12.73 -9.56
CA MET A 148 -12.07 12.74 -10.79
C MET A 148 -12.93 13.12 -12.01
N SER A 149 -14.14 12.59 -12.11
CA SER A 149 -15.08 12.93 -13.19
C SER A 149 -15.39 14.43 -13.19
N GLU A 150 -15.62 15.01 -12.01
CA GLU A 150 -15.82 16.45 -11.84
C GLU A 150 -14.56 17.25 -12.23
N ALA A 151 -13.37 16.80 -11.83
CA ALA A 151 -12.10 17.46 -12.17
C ALA A 151 -11.83 17.46 -13.69
N LEU A 152 -12.07 16.33 -14.36
CA LEU A 152 -11.93 16.19 -15.82
C LEU A 152 -12.93 17.07 -16.57
N ALA A 153 -14.19 17.14 -16.11
CA ALA A 153 -15.20 18.00 -16.69
C ALA A 153 -14.82 19.48 -16.60
N LYS A 154 -14.31 19.93 -15.43
CA LYS A 154 -13.83 21.31 -15.23
C LYS A 154 -12.60 21.64 -16.08
N SER A 155 -11.66 20.71 -16.19
CA SER A 155 -10.45 20.89 -17.00
C SER A 155 -10.77 21.05 -18.49
N SER A 156 -11.74 20.28 -18.98
CA SER A 156 -12.19 20.35 -20.39
C SER A 156 -12.89 21.67 -20.72
N ALA A 157 -13.49 22.33 -19.73
CA ALA A 157 -14.19 23.62 -19.88
C ALA A 157 -13.25 24.84 -19.80
N ASP A 158 -12.01 24.68 -19.36
CA ASP A 158 -11.04 25.76 -19.15
C ASP A 158 -9.87 25.66 -20.16
N PRO A 159 -9.94 26.32 -21.32
CA PRO A 159 -8.91 26.26 -22.36
C PRO A 159 -7.56 26.86 -21.90
N THR A 160 -7.53 27.62 -20.79
CA THR A 160 -6.29 28.22 -20.27
C THR A 160 -5.42 27.21 -19.51
N ARG A 161 -5.98 26.07 -19.08
CA ARG A 161 -5.23 25.00 -18.39
C ARG A 161 -4.43 24.08 -19.31
N GLN A 162 -4.73 24.06 -20.62
CA GLN A 162 -4.12 23.11 -21.57
C GLN A 162 -2.69 23.51 -22.00
N SER A 163 -2.15 24.62 -21.51
CA SER A 163 -0.83 25.13 -21.90
C SER A 163 0.04 25.48 -20.69
N SER A 164 0.69 24.47 -20.12
CA SER A 164 1.92 24.70 -19.35
C SER A 164 2.93 23.61 -19.65
N GLY A 165 3.49 23.66 -20.85
CA GLY A 165 4.74 22.98 -21.15
C GLY A 165 5.89 23.77 -20.51
N LEU A 166 6.58 23.13 -19.56
CA LEU A 166 7.80 23.60 -18.90
C LEU A 166 7.64 24.89 -18.09
N LEU A 167 8.09 24.84 -16.83
CA LEU A 167 8.40 26.01 -16.00
C LEU A 167 9.28 27.02 -16.77
N ARG A 168 8.66 27.91 -17.55
CA ARG A 168 9.32 28.99 -18.28
C ARG A 168 8.40 30.19 -18.45
N GLY A 169 8.04 30.82 -17.34
CA GLY A 169 7.63 32.21 -17.31
C GLY A 169 8.79 33.08 -16.83
N PRO A 170 9.29 34.05 -17.61
CA PRO A 170 10.21 35.05 -17.09
C PRO A 170 9.40 36.12 -16.34
N GLY A 171 9.57 36.19 -15.02
CA GLY A 171 9.12 37.33 -14.21
C GLY A 171 8.10 36.97 -13.12
N ALA A 172 8.57 36.44 -12.00
CA ALA A 172 7.97 36.62 -10.68
C ALA A 172 9.09 36.52 -9.64
N ASP A 173 9.03 37.37 -8.62
CA ASP A 173 10.12 37.80 -7.76
C ASP A 173 11.04 36.71 -7.16
N VAL A 174 12.31 37.10 -7.10
CA VAL A 174 13.47 36.34 -6.66
C VAL A 174 13.46 36.23 -5.13
N GLY A 175 12.95 35.11 -4.61
CA GLY A 175 13.07 34.75 -3.20
C GLY A 175 12.59 33.33 -2.87
N GLU A 176 11.45 32.91 -3.44
CA GLU A 176 10.78 31.63 -3.08
C GLU A 176 10.85 30.55 -4.18
N ALA A 177 10.86 30.96 -5.45
CA ALA A 177 10.83 30.06 -6.62
C ALA A 177 12.03 29.11 -6.71
N GLY A 178 13.17 29.46 -6.10
CA GLY A 178 14.34 28.59 -6.01
C GLY A 178 14.06 27.33 -5.20
N SER A 179 13.40 27.46 -4.05
CA SER A 179 13.19 26.34 -3.12
C SER A 179 12.22 25.26 -3.65
N VAL A 180 11.14 25.67 -4.33
CA VAL A 180 10.11 24.78 -4.87
C VAL A 180 10.59 24.08 -6.14
N LEU A 181 11.23 24.81 -7.04
CA LEU A 181 11.83 24.24 -8.25
C LEU A 181 12.91 23.22 -7.87
N GLU A 182 13.78 23.57 -6.92
CA GLU A 182 14.78 22.65 -6.40
C GLU A 182 14.15 21.42 -5.73
N ALA A 183 13.10 21.60 -4.94
CA ALA A 183 12.37 20.48 -4.33
C ALA A 183 11.82 19.51 -5.39
N CYS A 184 11.24 20.06 -6.47
CA CYS A 184 10.76 19.27 -7.61
C CYS A 184 11.89 18.54 -8.33
N THR A 185 13.01 19.23 -8.58
CA THR A 185 14.21 18.61 -9.17
C THR A 185 14.74 17.49 -8.29
N ARG A 186 14.80 17.69 -6.97
CA ARG A 186 15.22 16.68 -6.01
C ARG A 186 14.25 15.50 -6.00
N LEU A 187 12.92 15.71 -5.97
CA LEU A 187 11.94 14.62 -6.04
C LEU A 187 12.07 13.79 -7.31
N ARG A 188 12.19 14.41 -8.49
CA ARG A 188 12.41 13.70 -9.76
C ARG A 188 13.72 12.92 -9.77
N ALA A 189 14.78 13.50 -9.22
CA ALA A 189 16.06 12.81 -9.06
C ALA A 189 15.92 11.60 -8.11
N LEU A 190 15.26 11.76 -6.97
CA LEU A 190 15.00 10.70 -5.99
C LEU A 190 14.20 9.53 -6.61
N GLN A 191 13.18 9.81 -7.41
CA GLN A 191 12.43 8.80 -8.16
C GLN A 191 13.33 8.01 -9.12
N THR A 192 14.24 8.70 -9.81
CA THR A 192 15.23 8.09 -10.72
C THR A 192 16.28 7.28 -9.94
N PHE A 193 16.61 7.71 -8.72
CA PHE A 193 17.57 7.07 -7.83
C PHE A 193 16.99 6.04 -6.87
N THR A 194 15.72 5.64 -7.05
CA THR A 194 15.16 4.41 -6.46
C THR A 194 16.03 3.18 -6.73
N THR A 195 16.90 3.25 -7.74
CA THR A 195 17.89 2.24 -8.11
C THR A 195 19.20 2.28 -7.31
N ARG A 196 19.50 3.37 -6.58
CA ARG A 196 20.84 3.65 -6.01
C ARG A 196 20.86 3.86 -4.51
N PHE A 197 19.76 4.33 -3.91
CA PHE A 197 19.70 4.60 -2.48
C PHE A 197 18.83 3.58 -1.74
N THR A 198 19.10 3.43 -0.44
CA THR A 198 18.28 2.62 0.45
C THR A 198 16.90 3.27 0.61
N ALA A 199 15.87 2.44 0.79
CA ALA A 199 14.49 2.92 0.83
C ALA A 199 14.22 3.84 2.05
N ASP A 200 14.96 3.66 3.15
CA ASP A 200 14.83 4.48 4.35
C ASP A 200 15.25 5.95 4.10
N TRP A 201 16.44 6.14 3.54
CA TRP A 201 16.92 7.47 3.16
C TRP A 201 16.01 8.12 2.10
N LEU A 202 15.58 7.33 1.13
CA LEU A 202 14.71 7.81 0.04
C LEU A 202 13.36 8.32 0.57
N VAL A 203 12.75 7.65 1.54
CA VAL A 203 11.49 8.13 2.13
C VAL A 203 11.73 9.43 2.90
N HIS A 204 12.74 9.51 3.77
CA HIS A 204 12.97 10.73 4.55
C HIS A 204 13.26 11.95 3.65
N ALA A 205 14.10 11.76 2.63
CA ALA A 205 14.38 12.81 1.65
C ALA A 205 13.11 13.23 0.89
N SER A 206 12.30 12.26 0.46
CA SER A 206 11.05 12.55 -0.25
C SER A 206 10.02 13.26 0.64
N GLU A 207 9.88 12.87 1.90
CA GLU A 207 8.98 13.50 2.87
C GLU A 207 9.35 14.96 3.15
N MET A 208 10.64 15.27 3.20
CA MET A 208 11.10 16.65 3.35
C MET A 208 10.65 17.52 2.18
N GLU A 209 10.85 17.06 0.95
CA GLU A 209 10.44 17.83 -0.24
C GLU A 209 8.91 17.91 -0.37
N LEU A 210 8.18 16.85 -0.02
CA LEU A 210 6.72 16.86 0.02
C LEU A 210 6.19 17.87 1.05
N ARG A 211 6.84 18.00 2.21
CA ARG A 211 6.50 19.03 3.20
C ARG A 211 6.76 20.44 2.65
N THR A 212 7.86 20.64 1.93
CA THR A 212 8.16 21.91 1.24
C THR A 212 7.06 22.25 0.24
N LEU A 213 6.62 21.30 -0.59
CA LEU A 213 5.52 21.51 -1.54
C LEU A 213 4.19 21.82 -0.83
N ALA A 214 3.85 21.09 0.23
CA ALA A 214 2.64 21.34 0.98
C ALA A 214 2.63 22.74 1.62
N ASN A 215 3.75 23.15 2.23
CA ASN A 215 3.89 24.49 2.79
C ASN A 215 3.80 25.58 1.71
N HIS A 216 4.35 25.33 0.52
CA HIS A 216 4.20 26.24 -0.61
C HIS A 216 2.73 26.38 -1.02
N PHE A 217 1.97 25.29 -1.13
CA PHE A 217 0.54 25.36 -1.44
C PHE A 217 -0.29 26.06 -0.35
N LEU A 218 0.13 26.00 0.92
CA LEU A 218 -0.50 26.77 2.00
C LEU A 218 -0.21 28.27 1.89
N ALA A 219 1.03 28.63 1.52
CA ALA A 219 1.44 30.02 1.34
C ALA A 219 0.89 30.66 0.06
N ALA A 220 0.74 29.85 -1.00
CA ALA A 220 0.28 30.25 -2.33
C ALA A 220 -0.86 29.34 -2.83
N PRO A 221 -2.09 29.46 -2.28
CA PRO A 221 -3.22 28.59 -2.66
C PRO A 221 -3.61 28.64 -4.14
N GLU A 222 -3.28 29.73 -4.84
CA GLU A 222 -3.43 29.87 -6.28
C GLU A 222 -2.60 28.87 -7.09
N ALA A 223 -1.44 28.44 -6.57
CA ALA A 223 -0.58 27.44 -7.21
C ALA A 223 -1.30 26.09 -7.37
N LEU A 224 -2.24 25.76 -6.47
CA LEU A 224 -3.09 24.56 -6.58
C LEU A 224 -4.06 24.62 -7.78
N ARG A 225 -4.28 25.78 -8.38
CA ARG A 225 -5.12 25.96 -9.57
C ARG A 225 -4.31 26.10 -10.84
N THR A 226 -3.12 26.68 -10.75
CA THR A 226 -2.30 27.05 -11.92
C THR A 226 -1.18 26.07 -12.22
N SER A 227 -0.82 25.16 -11.30
CA SER A 227 0.39 24.35 -11.42
C SER A 227 0.10 22.84 -11.35
N GLN A 228 -0.45 22.30 -12.44
CA GLN A 228 -0.69 20.85 -12.60
C GLN A 228 0.58 20.02 -12.42
N ASP A 229 1.70 20.47 -12.99
CA ASP A 229 3.00 19.79 -12.87
C ASP A 229 3.44 19.61 -11.41
N LEU A 230 3.22 20.60 -10.54
CA LEU A 230 3.60 20.50 -9.13
C LEU A 230 2.74 19.45 -8.40
N LEU A 231 1.45 19.40 -8.71
CA LEU A 231 0.53 18.41 -8.17
C LEU A 231 0.88 16.98 -8.65
N ILE A 232 1.25 16.82 -9.92
CA ILE A 232 1.68 15.53 -10.48
C ILE A 232 2.97 15.07 -9.79
N ILE A 233 3.99 15.95 -9.66
CA ILE A 233 5.24 15.61 -8.97
C ILE A 233 4.99 15.21 -7.51
N ALA A 234 4.11 15.92 -6.80
CA ALA A 234 3.71 15.56 -5.44
C ALA A 234 3.04 14.18 -5.41
N ALA A 235 2.12 13.91 -6.34
CA ALA A 235 1.43 12.63 -6.46
C ALA A 235 2.41 11.47 -6.67
N GLU A 236 3.36 11.65 -7.58
CA GLU A 236 4.37 10.64 -7.88
C GLU A 236 5.33 10.40 -6.69
N GLY A 237 5.78 11.47 -6.03
CA GLY A 237 6.62 11.38 -4.83
C GLY A 237 5.91 10.61 -3.69
N LEU A 238 4.64 10.92 -3.44
CA LEU A 238 3.81 10.20 -2.47
C LEU A 238 3.62 8.73 -2.88
N ALA A 239 3.39 8.43 -4.15
CA ALA A 239 3.26 7.05 -4.62
C ALA A 239 4.53 6.21 -4.36
N VAL A 240 5.72 6.81 -4.51
CA VAL A 240 6.99 6.15 -4.16
C VAL A 240 7.09 5.90 -2.67
N CYS A 241 6.76 6.88 -1.81
CA CYS A 241 6.69 6.68 -0.36
C CYS A 241 5.69 5.57 0.01
N GLY A 242 4.53 5.54 -0.65
CA GLY A 242 3.50 4.52 -0.50
C GLY A 242 4.00 3.13 -0.83
N PHE A 243 4.76 2.98 -1.92
CA PHE A 243 5.37 1.71 -2.33
C PHE A 243 6.40 1.22 -1.30
N ILE A 244 7.26 2.10 -0.81
CA ILE A 244 8.29 1.75 0.17
C ILE A 244 7.66 1.36 1.52
N ALA A 245 6.70 2.14 2.01
CA ALA A 245 5.97 1.82 3.22
C ALA A 245 5.26 0.46 3.12
N ARG A 246 4.67 0.14 1.97
CA ARG A 246 4.08 -1.18 1.69
C ARG A 246 5.12 -2.29 1.77
N LEU A 247 6.29 -2.10 1.15
CA LEU A 247 7.39 -3.07 1.20
C LEU A 247 7.83 -3.36 2.63
N GLN A 248 7.86 -2.31 3.48
CA GLN A 248 8.20 -2.39 4.90
C GLN A 248 7.10 -3.02 5.77
N GLY A 249 5.87 -3.17 5.25
CA GLY A 249 4.70 -3.62 6.01
C GLY A 249 4.03 -2.52 6.83
N GLU A 250 4.35 -1.26 6.59
CA GLU A 250 3.69 -0.09 7.16
C GLU A 250 2.40 0.20 6.37
N HIS A 251 1.46 -0.74 6.36
CA HIS A 251 0.31 -0.69 5.47
C HIS A 251 -0.59 0.54 5.70
N ILE A 252 -0.70 1.03 6.93
CA ILE A 252 -1.43 2.28 7.20
C ILE A 252 -0.74 3.46 6.52
N ASN A 253 0.56 3.64 6.75
CA ASN A 253 1.32 4.76 6.15
C ASN A 253 1.27 4.68 4.63
N SER A 254 1.43 3.47 4.08
CA SER A 254 1.31 3.22 2.65
C SER A 254 -0.03 3.71 2.09
N GLN A 255 -1.14 3.39 2.76
CA GLN A 255 -2.46 3.85 2.33
C GLN A 255 -2.61 5.37 2.48
N ARG A 256 -2.06 5.99 3.55
CA ARG A 256 -2.05 7.46 3.69
C ARG A 256 -1.36 8.13 2.52
N TYR A 257 -0.18 7.64 2.13
CA TYR A 257 0.54 8.19 0.98
C TYR A 257 -0.24 8.00 -0.32
N TYR A 258 -0.84 6.83 -0.57
CA TYR A 258 -1.63 6.62 -1.79
C TYR A 258 -2.88 7.51 -1.81
N LEU A 259 -3.57 7.72 -0.68
CA LEU A 259 -4.72 8.60 -0.60
C LEU A 259 -4.35 10.08 -0.84
N ALA A 260 -3.25 10.53 -0.26
CA ALA A 260 -2.73 11.88 -0.51
C ALA A 260 -2.27 12.04 -1.97
N ALA A 261 -1.60 11.03 -2.54
CA ALA A 261 -1.20 11.01 -3.93
C ALA A 261 -2.41 11.11 -4.86
N LEU A 262 -3.47 10.35 -4.56
CA LEU A 262 -4.69 10.32 -5.35
C LEU A 262 -5.40 11.69 -5.34
N ARG A 263 -5.43 12.37 -4.19
CA ARG A 263 -5.93 13.76 -4.10
C ARG A 263 -5.11 14.73 -4.94
N CYS A 264 -3.78 14.60 -4.96
CA CYS A 264 -2.91 15.42 -5.80
C CYS A 264 -3.21 15.20 -7.29
N ALA A 265 -3.28 13.94 -7.74
CA ALA A 265 -3.59 13.60 -9.13
C ALA A 265 -5.00 14.04 -9.55
N THR A 266 -6.01 13.87 -8.66
CA THR A 266 -7.37 14.38 -8.88
C THR A 266 -7.39 15.90 -8.98
N ALA A 267 -6.69 16.63 -8.10
CA ALA A 267 -6.61 18.08 -8.17
C ALA A 267 -5.92 18.58 -9.45
N ALA A 268 -4.97 17.79 -9.99
CA ALA A 268 -4.32 18.05 -11.28
C ALA A 268 -5.23 17.72 -12.48
N ALA A 269 -6.33 16.99 -12.27
CA ALA A 269 -7.15 16.36 -13.31
C ALA A 269 -6.34 15.39 -14.21
N ASP A 270 -5.33 14.73 -13.63
CA ASP A 270 -4.51 13.72 -14.31
C ASP A 270 -5.03 12.31 -14.00
N ALA A 271 -5.91 11.83 -14.87
CA ALA A 271 -6.56 10.53 -14.73
C ALA A 271 -5.60 9.35 -14.93
N GLU A 272 -4.56 9.49 -15.77
CA GLU A 272 -3.60 8.42 -16.01
C GLU A 272 -2.72 8.19 -14.77
N THR A 273 -2.19 9.27 -14.18
CA THR A 273 -1.44 9.19 -12.91
C THR A 273 -2.32 8.68 -11.76
N ALA A 274 -3.56 9.15 -11.65
CA ALA A 274 -4.49 8.66 -10.63
C ALA A 274 -4.80 7.16 -10.78
N ALA A 275 -5.05 6.69 -12.01
CA ALA A 275 -5.26 5.27 -12.31
C ALA A 275 -4.03 4.42 -11.92
N ALA A 276 -2.83 4.92 -12.20
CA ALA A 276 -1.58 4.25 -11.79
C ALA A 276 -1.43 4.15 -10.27
N ILE A 277 -1.75 5.22 -9.53
CA ILE A 277 -1.74 5.23 -8.06
C ILE A 277 -2.73 4.21 -7.49
N VAL A 278 -3.96 4.17 -7.98
CA VAL A 278 -4.96 3.18 -7.53
C VAL A 278 -4.49 1.76 -7.86
N THR A 279 -3.90 1.54 -9.04
CA THR A 279 -3.39 0.21 -9.43
C THR A 279 -2.20 -0.24 -8.57
N LEU A 280 -1.33 0.68 -8.13
CA LEU A 280 -0.30 0.40 -7.13
C LEU A 280 -0.91 0.06 -5.75
N HIS A 281 -1.95 0.81 -5.36
CA HIS A 281 -2.69 0.59 -4.12
C HIS A 281 -3.41 -0.77 -4.11
N VAL A 282 -4.00 -1.21 -5.23
CA VAL A 282 -4.59 -2.56 -5.39
C VAL A 282 -3.62 -3.66 -4.99
N GLY A 283 -2.35 -3.54 -5.35
CA GLY A 283 -1.35 -4.52 -4.95
C GLY A 283 -1.20 -4.64 -3.43
N GLN A 284 -1.42 -3.55 -2.68
CA GLN A 284 -1.39 -3.54 -1.22
C GLN A 284 -2.51 -4.39 -0.62
N TYR A 285 -3.74 -4.25 -1.13
CA TYR A 285 -4.87 -5.08 -0.71
C TYR A 285 -4.59 -6.57 -0.95
N LEU A 286 -4.01 -6.90 -2.10
CA LEU A 286 -3.65 -8.27 -2.44
C LEU A 286 -2.56 -8.86 -1.54
N ASP A 287 -1.62 -8.05 -1.04
CA ASP A 287 -0.64 -8.52 -0.05
C ASP A 287 -1.29 -8.91 1.29
N LEU A 288 -2.43 -8.30 1.61
CA LEU A 288 -3.24 -8.56 2.82
C LEU A 288 -4.41 -9.52 2.59
N GLN A 289 -4.50 -10.14 1.41
CA GLN A 289 -5.55 -11.08 1.04
C GLN A 289 -6.96 -10.50 0.84
N LEU A 290 -7.06 -9.18 0.68
CA LEU A 290 -8.30 -8.43 0.47
C LEU A 290 -8.65 -8.34 -1.03
N HIS A 291 -8.88 -9.48 -1.67
CA HIS A 291 -9.01 -9.57 -3.13
C HIS A 291 -10.36 -9.09 -3.68
N GLU A 292 -11.40 -9.00 -2.85
CA GLU A 292 -12.70 -8.43 -3.26
C GLU A 292 -12.62 -6.91 -3.36
N GLU A 293 -12.04 -6.23 -2.36
CA GLU A 293 -11.78 -4.79 -2.41
C GLU A 293 -10.79 -4.43 -3.54
N ALA A 294 -9.77 -5.27 -3.75
CA ALA A 294 -8.87 -5.13 -4.89
C ALA A 294 -9.61 -5.18 -6.24
N ALA A 295 -10.61 -6.06 -6.36
CA ALA A 295 -11.43 -6.19 -7.56
C ALA A 295 -12.35 -4.98 -7.79
N GLU A 296 -12.91 -4.41 -6.72
CA GLU A 296 -13.70 -3.18 -6.81
C GLU A 296 -12.85 -2.01 -7.29
N LEU A 297 -11.67 -1.81 -6.70
CA LEU A 297 -10.76 -0.73 -7.06
C LEU A 297 -10.26 -0.85 -8.51
N ILE A 298 -9.87 -2.04 -8.96
CA ILE A 298 -9.40 -2.23 -10.35
C ILE A 298 -10.54 -2.02 -11.37
N THR A 299 -11.77 -2.38 -11.00
CA THR A 299 -12.95 -2.14 -11.82
C THR A 299 -13.26 -0.64 -11.91
N ALA A 300 -13.15 0.10 -10.81
CA ALA A 300 -13.31 1.55 -10.79
C ALA A 300 -12.31 2.24 -11.72
N VAL A 301 -11.02 1.82 -11.71
CA VAL A 301 -10.00 2.33 -12.65
C VAL A 301 -10.42 2.07 -14.10
N GLY A 302 -10.81 0.84 -14.44
CA GLY A 302 -11.24 0.51 -15.79
C GLY A 302 -12.45 1.32 -16.25
N ASN A 303 -13.46 1.50 -15.38
CA ASN A 303 -14.64 2.29 -15.68
C ASN A 303 -14.31 3.77 -15.89
N LEU A 304 -13.44 4.34 -15.06
CA LEU A 304 -12.99 5.73 -15.20
C LEU A 304 -12.30 5.96 -16.55
N LEU A 305 -11.28 5.14 -16.86
CA LEU A 305 -10.48 5.27 -18.09
C LEU A 305 -11.35 5.10 -19.34
N ASN A 306 -12.23 4.10 -19.37
CA ASN A 306 -13.10 3.84 -20.50
C ASN A 306 -14.22 4.89 -20.63
N GLY A 307 -14.86 5.26 -19.51
CA GLY A 307 -15.99 6.18 -19.49
C GLY A 307 -15.63 7.60 -19.92
N HIS A 308 -14.42 8.05 -19.61
CA HIS A 308 -13.91 9.36 -20.01
C HIS A 308 -12.98 9.32 -21.23
N GLN A 309 -12.83 8.15 -21.87
CA GLN A 309 -11.94 7.94 -23.02
C GLN A 309 -10.52 8.47 -22.78
N VAL A 310 -9.97 8.21 -21.59
CA VAL A 310 -8.64 8.68 -21.20
C VAL A 310 -7.59 7.99 -22.08
N SER A 311 -6.77 8.77 -22.77
CA SER A 311 -5.63 8.24 -23.52
C SER A 311 -4.56 7.77 -22.55
N VAL A 312 -4.33 6.46 -22.50
CA VAL A 312 -3.24 5.87 -21.70
C VAL A 312 -1.97 5.87 -22.55
N ASN A 313 -0.97 6.64 -22.11
CA ASN A 313 0.27 6.88 -22.83
C ASN A 313 1.38 5.90 -22.45
N ASP A 314 1.35 5.36 -21.22
CA ASP A 314 2.30 4.33 -20.76
C ASP A 314 1.62 2.94 -20.69
N PRO A 315 1.97 2.00 -21.61
CA PRO A 315 1.46 0.62 -21.60
C PRO A 315 1.69 -0.12 -20.27
N ALA A 316 2.70 0.29 -19.48
CA ALA A 316 2.99 -0.27 -18.16
C ALA A 316 1.77 -0.24 -17.23
N LEU A 317 0.92 0.79 -17.33
CA LEU A 317 -0.29 0.90 -16.53
C LEU A 317 -1.25 -0.25 -16.83
N VAL A 318 -1.61 -0.43 -18.10
CA VAL A 318 -2.56 -1.47 -18.53
C VAL A 318 -2.00 -2.87 -18.28
N THR A 319 -0.70 -3.07 -18.52
CA THR A 319 -0.03 -4.34 -18.17
C THR A 319 -0.11 -4.61 -16.66
N LEU A 320 0.13 -3.60 -15.81
CA LEU A 320 0.02 -3.74 -14.36
C LEU A 320 -1.41 -4.05 -13.93
N MET A 321 -2.41 -3.38 -14.51
CA MET A 321 -3.82 -3.68 -14.24
C MET A 321 -4.13 -5.15 -14.52
N HIS A 322 -3.74 -5.66 -15.68
CA HIS A 322 -3.91 -7.08 -16.02
C HIS A 322 -3.17 -8.03 -15.08
N ALA A 323 -1.96 -7.68 -14.64
CA ALA A 323 -1.21 -8.48 -13.68
C ALA A 323 -1.89 -8.53 -12.29
N GLN A 324 -2.48 -7.42 -11.83
CA GLN A 324 -3.27 -7.43 -10.58
C GLN A 324 -4.58 -8.21 -10.75
N THR A 325 -5.28 -8.06 -11.88
CA THR A 325 -6.47 -8.87 -12.22
C THR A 325 -6.15 -10.36 -12.20
N ALA A 326 -4.98 -10.77 -12.71
CA ALA A 326 -4.54 -12.16 -12.63
C ALA A 326 -4.42 -12.64 -11.17
N ARG A 327 -3.83 -11.84 -10.28
CA ARG A 327 -3.75 -12.16 -8.85
C ARG A 327 -5.13 -12.25 -8.20
N ILE A 328 -6.04 -11.33 -8.51
CA ILE A 328 -7.44 -11.40 -8.03
C ILE A 328 -8.09 -12.73 -8.43
N HIS A 329 -7.99 -13.14 -9.69
CA HIS A 329 -8.51 -14.44 -10.14
C HIS A 329 -7.84 -15.61 -9.42
N ALA A 330 -6.52 -15.57 -9.24
CA ALA A 330 -5.78 -16.60 -8.52
C ALA A 330 -6.28 -16.79 -7.08
N MET A 331 -6.50 -15.68 -6.36
CA MET A 331 -6.97 -15.71 -4.96
C MET A 331 -8.42 -16.19 -4.84
N ARG A 332 -9.20 -16.09 -5.91
CA ARG A 332 -10.54 -16.71 -6.05
C ARG A 332 -10.51 -18.17 -6.51
N GLY A 333 -9.33 -18.74 -6.78
CA GLY A 333 -9.19 -20.11 -7.29
C GLY A 333 -9.39 -20.26 -8.80
N ASP A 334 -9.47 -19.17 -9.56
CA ASP A 334 -9.75 -19.18 -11.01
C ASP A 334 -8.45 -19.14 -11.84
N ASP A 335 -7.83 -20.30 -12.10
CA ASP A 335 -6.63 -20.40 -12.95
C ASP A 335 -6.90 -19.95 -14.39
N LEU A 336 -8.13 -20.11 -14.90
CA LEU A 336 -8.45 -19.74 -16.28
C LEU A 336 -8.50 -18.22 -16.46
N GLY A 337 -9.21 -17.52 -15.57
CA GLY A 337 -9.24 -16.06 -15.53
C GLY A 337 -7.85 -15.46 -15.32
N ARG A 338 -7.06 -16.06 -14.41
CA ARG A 338 -5.66 -15.69 -14.18
C ARG A 338 -4.82 -15.75 -15.45
N ARG A 339 -4.87 -16.86 -16.19
CA ARG A 339 -4.13 -17.01 -17.46
C ARG A 339 -4.59 -16.02 -18.52
N ARG A 340 -5.89 -15.83 -18.68
CA ARG A 340 -6.46 -14.87 -19.64
C ARG A 340 -5.96 -13.45 -19.37
N ALA A 341 -5.98 -13.03 -18.10
CA ALA A 341 -5.48 -11.72 -17.71
C ALA A 341 -3.98 -11.56 -18.02
N LEU A 342 -3.14 -12.56 -17.74
CA LEU A 342 -1.71 -12.50 -18.07
C LEU A 342 -1.44 -12.47 -19.59
N VAL A 343 -2.24 -13.18 -20.39
CA VAL A 343 -2.16 -13.12 -21.86
C VAL A 343 -2.51 -11.72 -22.36
N ALA A 344 -3.57 -11.11 -21.84
CA ALA A 344 -3.94 -9.74 -22.18
C ALA A 344 -2.82 -8.75 -21.81
N GLY A 345 -2.24 -8.87 -20.61
CA GLY A 345 -1.10 -8.04 -20.20
C GLY A 345 0.13 -8.22 -21.10
N ARG A 346 0.37 -9.45 -21.60
CA ARG A 346 1.46 -9.73 -22.55
C ARG A 346 1.21 -9.07 -23.89
N GLN A 347 0.00 -9.18 -24.41
CA GLN A 347 -0.40 -8.53 -25.66
C GLN A 347 -0.19 -7.02 -25.60
N VAL A 348 -0.51 -6.37 -24.47
CA VAL A 348 -0.23 -4.94 -24.26
C VAL A 348 1.26 -4.62 -24.37
N LEU A 349 2.14 -5.45 -23.80
CA LEU A 349 3.59 -5.26 -23.94
C LEU A 349 4.08 -5.47 -25.38
N ASP A 350 3.49 -6.44 -26.10
CA ASP A 350 3.87 -6.76 -27.48
C ASP A 350 3.45 -5.66 -28.47
N THR A 351 2.29 -5.03 -28.24
CA THR A 351 1.69 -4.05 -29.18
C THR A 351 1.81 -2.61 -28.71
N GLY A 352 2.11 -2.38 -27.43
CA GLY A 352 2.11 -1.06 -26.82
C GLY A 352 3.29 -0.22 -27.27
N VAL A 353 3.00 0.91 -27.94
CA VAL A 353 4.00 1.94 -28.19
C VAL A 353 3.81 3.03 -27.15
N ALA A 354 4.79 3.21 -26.27
CA ALA A 354 4.76 4.25 -25.26
C ALA A 354 4.90 5.64 -25.93
N SER A 355 3.90 6.49 -25.76
CA SER A 355 3.97 7.93 -26.10
C SER A 355 4.42 8.79 -24.92
N GLY A 356 4.42 8.22 -23.72
CA GLY A 356 4.91 8.82 -22.48
C GLY A 356 5.37 7.74 -21.50
N THR A 357 5.97 8.16 -20.38
CA THR A 357 6.42 7.25 -19.33
C THR A 357 5.96 7.75 -17.97
N LEU A 358 5.30 6.91 -17.20
CA LEU A 358 5.00 7.15 -15.80
C LEU A 358 6.22 6.75 -14.94
N PRO A 359 6.88 7.70 -14.24
CA PRO A 359 8.05 7.41 -13.41
C PRO A 359 7.75 6.41 -12.28
N ILE A 360 6.51 6.42 -11.78
CA ILE A 360 6.06 5.54 -10.69
C ILE A 360 5.88 4.07 -11.12
N LEU A 361 5.90 3.77 -12.43
CA LEU A 361 5.76 2.43 -12.98
C LEU A 361 7.07 1.98 -13.67
N PRO A 362 8.03 1.38 -12.94
CA PRO A 362 9.27 0.87 -13.55
C PRO A 362 9.06 -0.44 -14.33
N ILE A 363 7.82 -0.78 -14.66
CA ILE A 363 7.39 -2.11 -15.08
C ILE A 363 7.24 -2.15 -16.59
N ARG A 364 8.22 -2.72 -17.31
CA ARG A 364 8.26 -2.62 -18.78
C ARG A 364 8.76 -3.88 -19.49
N SER A 365 8.67 -5.06 -18.89
CA SER A 365 9.26 -6.27 -19.49
C SER A 365 8.43 -7.53 -19.33
N HIS A 366 8.56 -8.43 -20.30
CA HIS A 366 8.03 -9.80 -20.21
C HIS A 366 8.62 -10.58 -19.04
N ALA A 367 9.88 -10.31 -18.68
CA ALA A 367 10.53 -10.90 -17.52
C ALA A 367 9.79 -10.52 -16.23
N TRP A 368 9.39 -9.26 -16.08
CA TRP A 368 8.56 -8.83 -14.96
C TRP A 368 7.18 -9.49 -14.98
N LEU A 369 6.50 -9.55 -16.13
CA LEU A 369 5.18 -10.18 -16.22
C LEU A 369 5.24 -11.68 -15.89
N ARG A 370 6.37 -12.33 -16.22
CA ARG A 370 6.66 -13.70 -15.78
C ARG A 370 6.78 -13.81 -14.26
N LEU A 371 7.42 -12.85 -13.58
CA LEU A 371 7.45 -12.84 -12.11
C LEU A 371 6.05 -12.70 -11.52
N MET A 372 5.19 -11.88 -12.10
CA MET A 372 3.78 -11.75 -11.69
C MET A 372 2.98 -13.03 -11.89
N ASP A 373 3.25 -13.79 -12.96
CA ASP A 373 2.70 -15.12 -13.16
C ASP A 373 3.08 -16.05 -11.99
N GLY A 374 4.36 -16.06 -11.60
CA GLY A 374 4.84 -16.79 -10.43
C GLY A 374 4.17 -16.39 -9.12
N VAL A 375 4.01 -15.07 -8.88
CA VAL A 375 3.28 -14.56 -7.71
C VAL A 375 1.83 -15.03 -7.73
N SER A 376 1.14 -14.93 -8.88
CA SER A 376 -0.25 -15.37 -8.99
C SER A 376 -0.42 -16.88 -8.81
N LEU A 377 0.55 -17.70 -9.25
CA LEU A 377 0.54 -19.15 -9.00
C LEU A 377 0.78 -19.49 -7.53
N LEU A 378 1.62 -18.70 -6.84
CA LEU A 378 1.81 -18.82 -5.40
C LEU A 378 0.52 -18.43 -4.64
N ASP A 379 -0.14 -17.34 -5.05
CA ASP A 379 -1.45 -16.92 -4.51
C ASP A 379 -2.53 -18.00 -4.73
N LEU A 380 -2.44 -18.80 -5.81
CA LEU A 380 -3.30 -19.96 -6.10
C LEU A 380 -2.92 -21.23 -5.30
N GLY A 381 -1.84 -21.19 -4.51
CA GLY A 381 -1.36 -22.35 -3.75
C GLY A 381 -0.62 -23.40 -4.58
N GLN A 382 0.02 -23.01 -5.69
CA GLN A 382 0.73 -23.90 -6.62
C GLN A 382 2.24 -23.59 -6.68
N PRO A 383 2.99 -23.83 -5.59
CA PRO A 383 4.40 -23.47 -5.49
C PRO A 383 5.30 -24.21 -6.50
N ASP A 384 4.94 -25.45 -6.86
CA ASP A 384 5.61 -26.31 -7.83
C ASP A 384 5.60 -25.71 -9.24
N ARG A 385 4.48 -25.07 -9.61
CA ARG A 385 4.36 -24.32 -10.86
C ARG A 385 5.02 -22.96 -10.76
N ALA A 386 4.80 -22.24 -9.66
CA ALA A 386 5.32 -20.89 -9.43
C ALA A 386 6.85 -20.78 -9.54
N ILE A 387 7.62 -21.75 -9.01
CA ILE A 387 9.09 -21.63 -8.94
C ILE A 387 9.75 -21.39 -10.31
N LYS A 388 9.21 -21.99 -11.38
CA LYS A 388 9.73 -21.86 -12.76
C LYS A 388 9.57 -20.43 -13.31
N HIS A 389 8.64 -19.66 -12.75
CA HIS A 389 8.37 -18.29 -13.15
C HIS A 389 9.28 -17.28 -12.43
N PHE A 390 9.92 -17.68 -11.32
CA PHE A 390 10.92 -16.87 -10.62
C PHE A 390 12.33 -16.97 -11.21
N ALA A 391 12.53 -17.72 -12.31
CA ALA A 391 13.80 -17.81 -13.02
C ALA A 391 14.49 -16.44 -13.29
N PRO A 392 13.79 -15.36 -13.68
CA PRO A 392 14.44 -14.07 -13.93
C PRO A 392 15.19 -13.49 -12.72
N VAL A 393 14.79 -13.83 -11.49
CA VAL A 393 15.46 -13.38 -10.26
C VAL A 393 16.34 -14.43 -9.59
N LEU A 394 16.20 -15.71 -9.97
CA LEU A 394 16.97 -16.83 -9.41
C LEU A 394 18.18 -17.24 -10.27
N SER A 395 18.12 -17.04 -11.60
CA SER A 395 19.17 -17.47 -12.52
C SER A 395 20.50 -16.76 -12.27
N THR A 396 21.60 -17.48 -12.56
CA THR A 396 22.97 -16.94 -12.56
C THR A 396 23.61 -17.23 -13.93
N PRO A 397 24.00 -16.20 -14.72
CA PRO A 397 23.77 -14.78 -14.45
C PRO A 397 22.29 -14.43 -14.48
N ALA A 398 21.92 -13.37 -13.78
CA ALA A 398 20.54 -12.90 -13.76
C ALA A 398 20.15 -12.34 -15.14
N GLU A 399 18.90 -12.61 -15.55
CA GLU A 399 18.33 -11.96 -16.72
C GLU A 399 18.28 -10.43 -16.50
N PRO A 400 18.54 -9.60 -17.53
CA PRO A 400 18.36 -8.16 -17.42
C PRO A 400 16.94 -7.82 -17.01
N LEU A 401 16.77 -7.39 -15.76
CA LEU A 401 15.48 -7.05 -15.18
C LEU A 401 15.55 -5.58 -14.74
N PRO A 402 14.96 -4.63 -15.51
CA PRO A 402 15.07 -3.19 -15.26
C PRO A 402 14.13 -2.77 -14.11
N LEU A 403 14.28 -3.40 -12.95
CA LEU A 403 13.56 -3.08 -11.72
C LEU A 403 14.49 -2.41 -10.71
N PRO A 404 13.98 -1.46 -9.91
CA PRO A 404 14.67 -0.98 -8.72
C PRO A 404 15.06 -2.15 -7.80
N PRO A 405 16.22 -2.11 -7.12
CA PRO A 405 16.68 -3.16 -6.21
C PRO A 405 15.63 -3.58 -5.19
N ALA A 406 14.90 -2.62 -4.59
CA ALA A 406 13.81 -2.90 -3.66
C ALA A 406 12.66 -3.70 -4.28
N ALA A 407 12.26 -3.36 -5.51
CA ALA A 407 11.23 -4.10 -6.25
C ALA A 407 11.73 -5.50 -6.63
N ARG A 408 13.00 -5.63 -7.06
CA ARG A 408 13.62 -6.93 -7.34
C ARG A 408 13.69 -7.81 -6.08
N ALA A 409 14.07 -7.24 -4.94
CA ALA A 409 14.12 -7.94 -3.66
C ALA A 409 12.74 -8.49 -3.26
N MET A 410 11.66 -7.73 -3.49
CA MET A 410 10.29 -8.20 -3.25
C MET A 410 9.99 -9.51 -4.02
N TYR A 411 10.36 -9.60 -5.29
CA TYR A 411 10.16 -10.82 -6.08
C TYR A 411 11.10 -11.96 -5.65
N MET A 412 12.32 -11.65 -5.21
CA MET A 412 13.21 -12.66 -4.61
C MET A 412 12.64 -13.22 -3.31
N LEU A 413 12.02 -12.39 -2.46
CA LEU A 413 11.35 -12.86 -1.25
C LEU A 413 10.14 -13.75 -1.57
N ARG A 414 9.36 -13.44 -2.62
CA ARG A 414 8.29 -14.34 -3.11
C ARG A 414 8.85 -15.67 -3.65
N ALA A 415 10.02 -15.63 -4.29
CA ALA A 415 10.71 -16.84 -4.72
C ALA A 415 11.19 -17.68 -3.52
N ALA A 416 11.73 -17.03 -2.48
CA ALA A 416 12.11 -17.70 -1.23
C ALA A 416 10.89 -18.31 -0.51
N GLU A 417 9.76 -17.60 -0.44
CA GLU A 417 8.48 -18.15 0.05
C GLU A 417 8.10 -19.44 -0.71
N THR A 418 8.25 -19.41 -2.03
CA THR A 418 7.99 -20.57 -2.89
C THR A 418 8.94 -21.73 -2.59
N GLN A 419 10.24 -21.45 -2.41
CA GLN A 419 11.24 -22.46 -2.05
C GLN A 419 10.97 -23.08 -0.68
N VAL A 420 10.57 -22.29 0.32
CA VAL A 420 10.17 -22.82 1.64
C VAL A 420 8.95 -23.73 1.52
N ALA A 421 7.94 -23.33 0.74
CA ALA A 421 6.74 -24.14 0.52
C ALA A 421 7.04 -25.49 -0.18
N LEU A 422 8.15 -25.58 -0.92
CA LEU A 422 8.63 -26.79 -1.58
C LEU A 422 9.58 -27.65 -0.72
N GLY A 423 9.89 -27.24 0.51
CA GLY A 423 10.86 -27.96 1.36
C GLY A 423 12.32 -27.54 1.15
N ASN A 424 12.59 -26.55 0.30
CA ASN A 424 13.95 -26.14 -0.08
C ASN A 424 14.49 -25.03 0.83
N GLY A 425 14.51 -25.28 2.15
CA GLY A 425 14.88 -24.27 3.15
C GLY A 425 16.28 -23.64 2.94
N GLY A 426 17.26 -24.44 2.51
CA GLY A 426 18.61 -23.96 2.23
C GLY A 426 18.66 -22.95 1.08
N GLU A 427 18.02 -23.25 -0.05
CA GLU A 427 17.95 -22.33 -1.19
C GLU A 427 17.13 -21.07 -0.85
N ALA A 428 16.07 -21.23 -0.07
CA ALA A 428 15.26 -20.11 0.40
C ALA A 428 16.08 -19.13 1.24
N ALA A 429 16.93 -19.63 2.15
CA ALA A 429 17.83 -18.79 2.94
C ALA A 429 18.83 -18.02 2.07
N ASP A 430 19.43 -18.68 1.08
CA ASP A 430 20.37 -18.01 0.15
C ASP A 430 19.67 -16.94 -0.69
N THR A 431 18.47 -17.22 -1.19
CA THR A 431 17.65 -16.24 -1.93
C THR A 431 17.26 -15.07 -1.03
N ALA A 432 16.85 -15.33 0.20
CA ALA A 432 16.49 -14.30 1.17
C ALA A 432 17.69 -13.41 1.56
N ALA A 433 18.89 -13.98 1.73
CA ALA A 433 20.11 -13.23 1.99
C ALA A 433 20.48 -12.28 0.84
N LYS A 434 20.36 -12.75 -0.41
CA LYS A 434 20.55 -11.89 -1.59
C LYS A 434 19.51 -10.77 -1.66
N ALA A 435 18.25 -11.06 -1.32
CA ALA A 435 17.20 -10.05 -1.24
C ALA A 435 17.49 -9.01 -0.15
N ALA A 436 17.97 -9.43 1.02
CA ALA A 436 18.36 -8.54 2.11
C ALA A 436 19.50 -7.58 1.69
N THR A 437 20.45 -8.07 0.90
CA THR A 437 21.53 -7.24 0.32
C THR A 437 20.96 -6.14 -0.59
N LEU A 438 19.99 -6.49 -1.45
CA LEU A 438 19.32 -5.51 -2.33
C LEU A 438 18.44 -4.51 -1.57
N LEU A 439 17.92 -4.89 -0.41
CA LEU A 439 17.14 -4.01 0.46
C LEU A 439 18.01 -3.01 1.23
N GLY A 440 19.31 -3.25 1.35
CA GLY A 440 20.26 -2.31 1.98
C GLY A 440 19.87 -1.91 3.41
N GLY A 441 19.41 -2.87 4.22
CA GLY A 441 19.01 -2.65 5.61
C GLY A 441 17.53 -2.32 5.82
N VAL A 442 16.74 -2.19 4.75
CA VAL A 442 15.28 -2.01 4.86
C VAL A 442 14.61 -3.29 5.35
N LYS A 443 13.90 -3.20 6.47
CA LYS A 443 13.10 -4.32 7.01
C LYS A 443 11.85 -4.55 6.15
N ALA A 444 11.92 -5.49 5.21
CA ALA A 444 10.76 -5.87 4.41
C ALA A 444 9.84 -6.85 5.16
N ALA A 445 8.53 -6.63 5.10
CA ALA A 445 7.56 -7.49 5.78
C ALA A 445 7.57 -8.94 5.28
N ALA A 446 7.83 -9.13 3.98
CA ALA A 446 7.97 -10.45 3.37
C ALA A 446 9.23 -11.18 3.85
N ALA A 447 10.33 -10.46 4.14
CA ALA A 447 11.56 -11.07 4.67
C ALA A 447 11.31 -11.72 6.03
N GLU A 448 10.51 -11.08 6.87
CA GLU A 448 10.12 -11.61 8.17
C GLU A 448 9.19 -12.84 8.05
N ARG A 449 8.29 -12.90 7.05
CA ARG A 449 7.50 -14.12 6.80
C ARG A 449 8.40 -15.30 6.41
N VAL A 450 9.35 -15.07 5.52
CA VAL A 450 10.34 -16.07 5.13
C VAL A 450 11.17 -16.49 6.34
N ARG A 451 11.65 -15.54 7.15
CA ARG A 451 12.41 -15.80 8.37
C ARG A 451 11.64 -16.72 9.33
N LEU A 452 10.38 -16.41 9.63
CA LEU A 452 9.54 -17.24 10.48
C LEU A 452 9.36 -18.66 9.91
N ALA A 453 9.10 -18.78 8.61
CA ALA A 453 8.94 -20.08 7.96
C ALA A 453 10.24 -20.90 7.95
N LEU A 454 11.40 -20.24 7.88
CA LEU A 454 12.73 -20.88 7.93
C LEU A 454 13.09 -21.47 9.30
N HIS A 455 12.39 -21.13 10.40
CA HIS A 455 12.69 -21.71 11.72
C HIS A 455 12.51 -23.25 11.74
N ALA A 456 11.63 -23.79 10.89
CA ALA A 456 11.47 -25.22 10.71
C ALA A 456 12.71 -25.91 10.10
N TYR A 457 13.66 -25.14 9.57
CA TYR A 457 14.86 -25.61 8.86
C TYR A 457 16.17 -25.23 9.57
N THR A 458 16.12 -24.91 10.87
CA THR A 458 17.29 -24.58 11.71
C THR A 458 18.32 -25.69 11.83
N HIS A 459 18.01 -26.91 11.39
CA HIS A 459 19.00 -27.98 11.27
C HIS A 459 19.96 -27.77 10.08
N LEU A 460 19.64 -26.88 9.13
CA LEU A 460 20.47 -26.58 7.97
C LEU A 460 21.45 -25.42 8.28
N PRO A 461 22.77 -25.58 8.05
CA PRO A 461 23.75 -24.53 8.36
C PRO A 461 23.54 -23.20 7.64
N SER A 462 23.07 -23.21 6.38
CA SER A 462 22.80 -21.98 5.62
C SER A 462 21.63 -21.20 6.22
N VAL A 463 20.63 -21.90 6.75
CA VAL A 463 19.47 -21.29 7.41
C VAL A 463 19.88 -20.65 8.72
N ASN A 464 20.64 -21.35 9.57
CA ASN A 464 21.13 -20.75 10.83
C ASN A 464 21.96 -19.50 10.58
N ARG A 465 22.90 -19.54 9.63
CA ARG A 465 23.70 -18.37 9.26
C ARG A 465 22.83 -17.19 8.83
N PHE A 466 21.80 -17.44 8.03
CA PHE A 466 20.86 -16.41 7.63
C PHE A 466 20.07 -15.85 8.82
N LEU A 467 19.53 -16.71 9.68
CA LEU A 467 18.78 -16.28 10.87
C LEU A 467 19.65 -15.46 11.83
N GLU A 468 20.89 -15.89 12.10
CA GLU A 468 21.87 -15.17 12.91
C GLU A 468 22.19 -13.79 12.32
N SER A 469 22.30 -13.67 11.00
CA SER A 469 22.56 -12.38 10.33
C SER A 469 21.39 -11.39 10.41
N MET A 470 20.21 -11.85 10.83
CA MET A 470 18.99 -11.05 10.93
C MET A 470 18.64 -10.69 12.38
N GLU A 471 19.39 -11.22 13.37
CA GLU A 471 19.26 -10.81 14.77
C GLU A 471 19.93 -9.43 14.98
N PRO A 472 19.28 -8.52 15.74
CA PRO A 472 19.72 -7.13 15.88
C PRO A 472 21.00 -6.93 16.69
#